data_AF-A0A3C0L0F1-F1
#
_entry.id   AF-A0A3C0L0F1-F1
#
_cell.length_a   1.000
_cell.length_b   1.000
_cell.length_c   1.000
_cell.angle_alpha   90.00
_cell.angle_beta   90.00
_cell.angle_gamma   90.00
#
_symmetry.space_group_name_H-M   'P 1'
#
loop_
_entity.id
_entity.type
_entity.pdbx_description
1 polymer ?
#
loop_
_entity_poly.entity_id
_entity_poly.type
_entity_poly.pdbx_seq_one_letter_code
_entity_poly.pdbx_strand_id
1 'polypeptide(L)'
;MQLATHLSQGTISDGSAIDTPKPLYPGAADDLYQHQKNPEAITALMAKIALGARFVQTQYCFDIDVIRGYSDLLLRHEKPDDLKVLIGLGPLKSAKQADWMRKNLWGVNISDAIVERLENSAKPAQTGIEICQELITQIMTLPGIDGVHLMGPECERAAAKIISAFR
;
A
#
# COMPACT_ATOMS: atom_id res chain seq x y z
N MET A 1 0.52 -18.95 0.99
CA MET A 1 0.45 -18.71 2.44
C MET A 1 0.80 -19.98 3.25
N GLN A 2 0.21 -21.14 2.92
CA GLN A 2 0.56 -22.45 3.54
C GLN A 2 2.06 -22.75 3.56
N LEU A 3 2.78 -22.47 2.46
CA LEU A 3 4.25 -22.62 2.41
C LEU A 3 4.96 -21.81 3.51
N ALA A 4 4.57 -20.57 3.75
CA ALA A 4 5.21 -19.74 4.78
C ALA A 4 4.98 -20.31 6.19
N THR A 5 3.81 -20.92 6.42
CA THR A 5 3.52 -21.62 7.68
C THR A 5 4.39 -22.87 7.83
N HIS A 6 4.50 -23.67 6.78
CA HIS A 6 5.35 -24.88 6.73
C HIS A 6 6.82 -24.56 7.01
N LEU A 7 7.35 -23.52 6.34
CA LEU A 7 8.71 -23.02 6.57
C LEU A 7 8.89 -22.53 8.02
N SER A 8 7.88 -21.88 8.60
CA SER A 8 7.93 -21.44 10.01
C SER A 8 7.94 -22.60 11.00
N GLN A 9 7.44 -23.77 10.60
CA GLN A 9 7.44 -25.01 11.40
C GLN A 9 8.74 -25.81 11.26
N GLY A 10 9.71 -25.32 10.48
CA GLY A 10 11.03 -25.95 10.40
C GLY A 10 11.16 -27.00 9.32
N THR A 11 10.29 -27.02 8.32
CA THR A 11 10.42 -27.91 7.17
C THR A 11 10.20 -27.17 5.85
N ILE A 12 10.94 -27.56 4.81
CA ILE A 12 10.68 -27.11 3.44
C ILE A 12 9.75 -28.10 2.71
N SER A 13 9.32 -27.77 1.49
CA SER A 13 8.29 -28.52 0.76
C SER A 13 8.63 -30.00 0.50
N ASP A 14 9.91 -30.37 0.46
CA ASP A 14 10.36 -31.76 0.26
C ASP A 14 10.55 -32.55 1.56
N GLY A 15 10.24 -31.94 2.71
CA GLY A 15 10.38 -32.54 4.03
C GLY A 15 11.72 -32.31 4.72
N SER A 16 12.70 -31.69 4.05
CA SER A 16 13.99 -31.36 4.67
C SER A 16 13.81 -30.37 5.82
N ALA A 17 14.53 -30.60 6.92
CA ALA A 17 14.49 -29.73 8.10
C ALA A 17 15.21 -28.40 7.83
N ILE A 18 14.66 -27.32 8.37
CA ILE A 18 15.30 -26.01 8.45
C ILE A 18 15.98 -25.92 9.81
N ASP A 19 17.30 -25.81 9.80
CA ASP A 19 18.02 -25.50 11.02
C ASP A 19 17.67 -24.08 11.49
N THR A 20 17.14 -23.97 12.72
CA THR A 20 16.66 -22.72 13.33
C THR A 20 15.55 -21.99 12.53
N PRO A 21 14.31 -22.51 12.49
CA PRO A 21 13.21 -21.84 11.79
C PRO A 21 12.90 -20.46 12.36
N LYS A 22 12.42 -19.57 11.49
CA LYS A 22 11.97 -18.23 11.86
C LYS A 22 10.47 -18.09 11.61
N PRO A 23 9.76 -17.32 12.44
CA PRO A 23 8.38 -16.97 12.14
C PRO A 23 8.35 -16.14 10.85
N LEU A 24 7.58 -16.60 9.87
CA LEU A 24 7.28 -15.85 8.67
C LEU A 24 5.91 -15.18 8.79
N TYR A 25 5.84 -13.91 8.39
CA TYR A 25 4.61 -13.12 8.35
C TYR A 25 4.24 -12.91 6.90
N PRO A 26 3.40 -13.76 6.30
CA PRO A 26 3.12 -13.65 4.89
C PRO A 26 2.15 -12.50 4.61
N GLY A 27 2.48 -11.68 3.63
CA GLY A 27 1.67 -10.55 3.19
C GLY A 27 0.91 -10.82 1.90
N ALA A 28 -0.14 -10.04 1.65
CA ALA A 28 -0.88 -10.01 0.39
C ALA A 28 -0.67 -8.68 -0.32
N ALA A 29 -0.52 -8.73 -1.65
CA ALA A 29 -0.62 -7.55 -2.50
C ALA A 29 -2.08 -7.34 -2.93
N ASP A 30 -2.47 -6.07 -3.03
CA ASP A 30 -3.81 -5.67 -3.47
C ASP A 30 -3.82 -4.34 -4.25
N ASP A 31 -4.87 -4.11 -5.03
CA ASP A 31 -5.05 -2.89 -5.85
C ASP A 31 -6.43 -2.29 -5.60
N LEU A 32 -6.47 -1.08 -5.04
CA LEU A 32 -7.71 -0.39 -4.70
C LEU A 32 -8.59 -0.09 -5.92
N TYR A 33 -7.99 0.25 -7.06
CA TYR A 33 -8.73 0.55 -8.27
C TYR A 33 -9.34 -0.71 -8.90
N GLN A 34 -8.77 -1.89 -8.61
CA GLN A 34 -9.35 -3.15 -9.05
C GLN A 34 -10.68 -3.43 -8.36
N HIS A 35 -10.85 -3.03 -7.09
CA HIS A 35 -12.12 -3.16 -6.36
C HIS A 35 -13.24 -2.27 -6.91
N GLN A 36 -12.90 -1.16 -7.57
CA GLN A 36 -13.88 -0.32 -8.25
C GLN A 36 -14.34 -0.92 -9.59
N LYS A 37 -13.47 -1.69 -10.25
CA LYS A 37 -13.71 -2.23 -11.60
C LYS A 37 -14.27 -3.65 -11.58
N ASN A 38 -13.95 -4.43 -10.55
CA ASN A 38 -14.34 -5.82 -10.41
C ASN A 38 -14.88 -6.09 -9.00
N PRO A 39 -16.20 -6.29 -8.86
CA PRO A 39 -16.80 -6.67 -7.58
C PRO A 39 -16.22 -7.95 -6.96
N GLU A 40 -15.64 -8.86 -7.74
CA GLU A 40 -15.03 -10.10 -7.22
C GLU A 40 -13.63 -9.90 -6.61
N ALA A 41 -13.01 -8.73 -6.79
CA ALA A 41 -11.67 -8.45 -6.27
C ALA A 41 -11.60 -8.60 -4.75
N ILE A 42 -12.66 -8.21 -4.03
CA ILE A 42 -12.73 -8.37 -2.59
C ILE A 42 -12.76 -9.84 -2.17
N THR A 43 -13.47 -10.68 -2.92
CA THR A 43 -13.50 -12.14 -2.68
C THR A 43 -12.10 -12.73 -2.80
N ALA A 44 -11.32 -12.30 -3.80
CA ALA A 44 -9.94 -12.74 -3.96
C ALA A 44 -9.02 -12.27 -2.83
N LEU A 45 -9.19 -11.03 -2.34
CA LEU A 45 -8.47 -10.54 -1.17
C LEU A 45 -8.82 -11.35 0.08
N MET A 46 -10.10 -11.54 0.36
CA MET A 46 -10.58 -12.29 1.52
C MET A 46 -10.11 -13.75 1.48
N ALA A 47 -10.02 -14.36 0.30
CA ALA A 47 -9.41 -15.68 0.14
C ALA A 47 -7.92 -15.70 0.53
N LYS A 48 -7.13 -14.68 0.14
CA LYS A 48 -5.72 -14.56 0.56
C LYS A 48 -5.61 -14.40 2.09
N ILE A 49 -6.50 -13.62 2.69
CA ILE A 49 -6.58 -13.40 4.15
C ILE A 49 -6.91 -14.71 4.86
N ALA A 50 -7.95 -15.42 4.42
CA ALA A 50 -8.36 -16.71 4.96
C ALA A 50 -7.25 -17.78 4.84
N LEU A 51 -6.40 -17.70 3.82
CA LEU A 51 -5.23 -18.56 3.68
C LEU A 51 -4.07 -18.21 4.61
N GLY A 52 -4.17 -17.14 5.39
CA GLY A 52 -3.22 -16.79 6.47
C GLY A 52 -2.41 -15.52 6.24
N ALA A 53 -2.83 -14.61 5.35
CA ALA A 53 -2.17 -13.31 5.24
C ALA A 53 -2.22 -12.57 6.58
N ARG A 54 -1.10 -11.94 6.95
CA ARG A 54 -0.95 -11.16 8.20
C ARG A 54 -0.93 -9.66 7.96
N PHE A 55 -0.64 -9.26 6.73
CA PHE A 55 -0.79 -7.88 6.31
C PHE A 55 -1.14 -7.79 4.82
N VAL A 56 -1.65 -6.63 4.42
CA VAL A 56 -1.89 -6.22 3.05
C VAL A 56 -1.01 -5.01 2.75
N GLN A 57 -0.31 -5.05 1.63
CA GLN A 57 0.37 -3.89 1.05
C GLN A 57 -0.27 -3.61 -0.30
N THR A 58 -0.78 -2.40 -0.47
CA THR A 58 -1.48 -2.04 -1.70
C THR A 58 -0.53 -1.44 -2.73
N GLN A 59 -0.95 -1.45 -4.00
CA GLN A 59 -0.36 -0.60 -5.03
C GLN A 59 -0.52 0.90 -4.65
N TYR A 60 0.23 1.77 -5.34
CA TYR A 60 0.09 3.23 -5.20
C TYR A 60 -1.36 3.69 -5.32
N CYS A 61 -1.82 4.48 -4.36
CA CYS A 61 -3.08 5.20 -4.46
C CYS A 61 -2.92 6.61 -3.93
N PHE A 62 -3.10 7.61 -4.80
CA PHE A 62 -2.99 9.04 -4.47
C PHE A 62 -4.36 9.71 -4.35
N ASP A 63 -5.42 8.92 -4.21
CA ASP A 63 -6.81 9.36 -4.22
C ASP A 63 -7.48 8.95 -2.90
N ILE A 64 -7.81 9.93 -2.08
CA ILE A 64 -8.38 9.68 -0.76
C ILE A 64 -9.78 9.07 -0.83
N ASP A 65 -10.56 9.36 -1.87
CA ASP A 65 -11.93 8.84 -1.99
C ASP A 65 -11.90 7.36 -2.34
N VAL A 66 -10.95 6.95 -3.18
CA VAL A 66 -10.67 5.53 -3.48
C VAL A 66 -10.22 4.79 -2.22
N ILE A 67 -9.33 5.39 -1.42
CA ILE A 67 -8.85 4.78 -0.15
C ILE A 67 -9.99 4.67 0.86
N ARG A 68 -10.86 5.68 0.96
CA ARG A 68 -12.05 5.61 1.83
C ARG A 68 -13.00 4.50 1.41
N GLY A 69 -13.28 4.38 0.12
CA GLY A 69 -14.10 3.28 -0.40
C GLY A 69 -13.50 1.90 -0.10
N TYR A 70 -12.17 1.78 -0.14
CA TYR A 70 -11.48 0.55 0.25
C TYR A 70 -11.57 0.26 1.75
N SER A 71 -11.41 1.29 2.60
CA SER A 71 -11.65 1.19 4.05
C SER A 71 -13.07 0.68 4.35
N ASP A 72 -14.10 1.29 3.74
CA ASP A 72 -15.49 0.85 3.88
C ASP A 72 -15.71 -0.60 3.43
N LEU A 73 -15.04 -1.00 2.34
CA LEU A 73 -15.10 -2.35 1.81
C LEU A 73 -14.50 -3.38 2.77
N LEU A 74 -13.33 -3.07 3.36
CA LEU A 74 -12.69 -3.93 4.36
C LEU A 74 -13.58 -4.13 5.59
N LEU A 75 -14.22 -3.07 6.07
CA LEU A 75 -15.14 -3.15 7.21
C LEU A 75 -16.38 -3.97 6.88
N ARG A 76 -16.98 -3.77 5.70
CA ARG A 76 -18.18 -4.50 5.26
C ARG A 76 -17.93 -6.01 5.15
N HIS A 77 -16.69 -6.41 4.85
CA HIS A 77 -16.27 -7.79 4.72
C HIS A 77 -15.57 -8.33 5.98
N GLU A 78 -15.75 -7.66 7.13
CA GLU A 78 -15.28 -8.15 8.42
C GLU A 78 -13.77 -8.46 8.43
N LYS A 79 -12.95 -7.54 7.89
CA LYS A 79 -11.49 -7.62 7.97
C LYS A 79 -11.06 -7.96 9.41
N PRO A 80 -10.26 -9.03 9.64
CA PRO A 80 -9.75 -9.35 10.96
C PRO A 80 -8.94 -8.20 11.59
N ASP A 81 -9.07 -7.99 12.90
CA ASP A 81 -8.39 -6.91 13.63
C ASP A 81 -6.86 -7.07 13.66
N ASP A 82 -6.39 -8.32 13.62
CA ASP A 82 -4.97 -8.67 13.62
C ASP A 82 -4.30 -8.53 12.24
N LEU A 83 -5.09 -8.46 11.16
CA LEU A 83 -4.60 -8.19 9.81
C LEU A 83 -4.27 -6.69 9.65
N LYS A 84 -3.02 -6.39 9.29
CA LYS A 84 -2.57 -5.01 9.06
C LYS A 84 -2.72 -4.56 7.61
N VAL A 85 -3.28 -3.39 7.36
CA VAL A 85 -3.44 -2.86 5.99
C VAL A 85 -2.60 -1.60 5.81
N LEU A 86 -1.70 -1.63 4.82
CA LEU A 86 -0.78 -0.55 4.50
C LEU A 86 -1.07 -0.01 3.11
N ILE A 87 -1.47 1.26 3.02
CA ILE A 87 -1.73 1.91 1.74
C ILE A 87 -0.41 2.28 1.07
N GLY A 88 -0.23 1.85 -0.18
CA GLY A 88 0.90 2.19 -1.02
C GLY A 88 0.90 3.69 -1.37
N LEU A 89 1.98 4.37 -1.00
CA LEU A 89 2.24 5.78 -1.35
C LEU A 89 3.71 5.95 -1.73
N GLY A 90 4.04 7.05 -2.37
CA GLY A 90 5.44 7.39 -2.65
C GLY A 90 5.63 8.86 -2.97
N PRO A 91 6.75 9.47 -2.53
CA PRO A 91 7.02 10.87 -2.80
C PRO A 91 7.20 11.11 -4.31
N LEU A 92 6.47 12.10 -4.83
CA LEU A 92 6.56 12.52 -6.23
C LEU A 92 7.68 13.57 -6.39
N LYS A 93 8.70 13.27 -7.20
CA LYS A 93 9.86 14.16 -7.42
C LYS A 93 9.55 15.30 -8.40
N SER A 94 8.61 15.10 -9.33
CA SER A 94 8.21 16.09 -10.33
C SER A 94 6.88 15.73 -11.02
N ALA A 95 6.27 16.70 -11.70
CA ALA A 95 5.09 16.47 -12.54
C ALA A 95 5.37 15.47 -13.67
N LYS A 96 6.54 15.57 -14.32
CA LYS A 96 6.98 14.59 -15.34
C LYS A 96 7.02 13.16 -14.79
N GLN A 97 7.53 12.97 -13.56
CA GLN A 97 7.54 11.65 -12.94
C GLN A 97 6.11 11.17 -12.64
N ALA A 98 5.27 12.03 -12.07
CA ALA A 98 3.88 11.69 -11.76
C ALA A 98 3.09 11.32 -13.03
N ASP A 99 3.22 12.09 -14.11
CA ASP A 99 2.57 11.81 -15.38
C ASP A 99 3.12 10.52 -16.03
N TRP A 100 4.42 10.26 -15.93
CA TRP A 100 4.99 8.99 -16.38
C TRP A 100 4.42 7.81 -15.57
N MET A 101 4.33 7.93 -14.25
CA MET A 101 3.82 6.87 -13.37
C MET A 101 2.39 6.48 -13.74
N ARG A 102 1.46 7.44 -13.86
CA ARG A 102 0.06 7.14 -14.21
C ARG A 102 -0.13 6.57 -15.63
N LYS A 103 0.83 6.82 -16.54
CA LYS A 103 0.78 6.32 -17.92
C LYS A 103 1.45 4.95 -18.10
N ASN A 104 2.44 4.61 -17.27
CA ASN A 104 3.31 3.46 -17.50
C ASN A 104 3.24 2.41 -16.39
N LEU A 105 2.79 2.76 -15.19
CA LEU A 105 2.62 1.80 -14.09
C LEU A 105 1.18 1.29 -14.07
N TRP A 106 1.04 -0.02 -14.18
CA TRP A 106 -0.26 -0.68 -14.09
C TRP A 106 -0.88 -0.46 -12.70
N GLY A 107 -2.17 -0.10 -12.68
CA GLY A 107 -2.93 0.13 -11.45
C GLY A 107 -2.64 1.47 -10.75
N VAL A 108 -1.80 2.34 -11.31
CA VAL A 108 -1.50 3.66 -10.71
C VAL A 108 -2.31 4.74 -11.38
N ASN A 109 -3.06 5.50 -10.57
CA ASN A 109 -3.75 6.70 -11.00
C ASN A 109 -3.26 7.92 -10.21
N ILE A 110 -3.02 9.02 -10.91
CA ILE A 110 -2.63 10.31 -10.33
C ILE A 110 -3.43 11.39 -11.06
N SER A 111 -4.21 12.16 -10.30
CA SER A 111 -5.11 13.17 -10.84
C SER A 111 -4.35 14.31 -11.51
N ASP A 112 -5.01 14.98 -12.47
CA ASP A 112 -4.44 16.18 -13.11
C ASP A 112 -4.13 17.26 -12.07
N ALA A 113 -4.95 17.41 -11.02
CA ALA A 113 -4.70 18.35 -9.93
C ALA A 113 -3.35 18.12 -9.22
N ILE A 114 -2.96 16.86 -8.99
CA ILE A 114 -1.64 16.53 -8.41
C ILE A 114 -0.52 16.89 -9.39
N VAL A 115 -0.68 16.55 -10.67
CA VAL A 115 0.32 16.85 -11.71
C VAL A 115 0.50 18.35 -11.88
N GLU A 116 -0.60 19.10 -11.97
CA GLU A 116 -0.60 20.57 -12.08
C GLU A 116 0.02 21.24 -10.84
N ARG A 117 -0.26 20.74 -9.63
CA ARG A 117 0.35 21.26 -8.40
C ARG A 117 1.87 21.07 -8.41
N LEU A 118 2.35 19.94 -8.93
CA LEU A 118 3.78 19.68 -9.07
C LEU A 118 4.42 20.55 -10.17
N GLU A 119 3.73 20.76 -11.29
CA GLU A 119 4.24 21.54 -12.44
C GLU A 119 4.39 23.01 -12.08
N ASN A 120 3.42 23.56 -11.32
CA ASN A 120 3.42 24.96 -10.89
C ASN A 120 4.28 25.23 -9.64
N SER A 121 4.91 24.21 -9.06
CA SER A 121 5.73 24.36 -7.86
C SER A 121 7.16 24.80 -8.19
N ALA A 122 7.66 25.78 -7.43
CA ALA A 122 9.08 26.16 -7.47
C ALA A 122 10.00 25.07 -6.87
N LYS A 123 9.45 24.14 -6.07
CA LYS A 123 10.18 23.03 -5.44
C LYS A 123 9.37 21.72 -5.56
N PRO A 124 9.24 21.13 -6.75
CA PRO A 124 8.34 20.00 -7.00
C PRO A 124 8.56 18.81 -6.07
N ALA A 125 9.81 18.45 -5.78
CA ALA A 125 10.12 17.35 -4.87
C ALA A 125 9.67 17.59 -3.42
N GLN A 126 9.68 18.86 -2.97
CA GLN A 126 9.16 19.24 -1.65
C GLN A 126 7.63 19.21 -1.66
N THR A 127 7.00 19.71 -2.73
CA THR A 127 5.56 19.63 -2.92
C THR A 127 5.04 18.19 -2.98
N GLY A 128 5.78 17.26 -3.59
CA GLY A 128 5.42 15.84 -3.56
C GLY A 128 5.49 15.20 -2.17
N ILE A 129 6.42 15.66 -1.31
CA ILE A 129 6.46 15.26 0.11
C ILE A 129 5.23 15.79 0.84
N GLU A 130 4.87 17.06 0.62
CA GLU A 130 3.68 17.69 1.23
C GLU A 130 2.39 16.98 0.82
N ILE A 131 2.23 16.64 -0.46
CA ILE A 131 1.10 15.85 -0.97
C ILE A 131 0.99 14.50 -0.23
N CYS A 132 2.11 13.80 -0.04
CA CYS A 132 2.10 12.56 0.73
C CYS A 132 1.69 12.79 2.19
N GLN A 133 2.19 13.84 2.85
CA GLN A 133 1.85 14.16 4.23
C GLN A 133 0.35 14.51 4.38
N GLU A 134 -0.21 15.28 3.45
CA GLU A 134 -1.63 15.61 3.43
C GLU A 134 -2.51 14.37 3.24
N LEU A 135 -2.12 13.46 2.35
CA LEU A 135 -2.82 12.18 2.15
C LEU A 135 -2.71 11.30 3.40
N ILE A 136 -1.52 11.13 3.97
CA ILE A 136 -1.31 10.33 5.18
C ILE A 136 -2.16 10.86 6.34
N THR A 137 -2.22 12.18 6.52
CA THR A 137 -3.05 12.80 7.56
C THR A 137 -4.52 12.38 7.43
N GLN A 138 -5.05 12.32 6.21
CA GLN A 138 -6.41 11.85 5.96
C GLN A 138 -6.53 10.33 6.15
N ILE A 139 -5.57 9.55 5.66
CA ILE A 139 -5.56 8.09 5.79
C ILE A 139 -5.56 7.65 7.25
N MET A 140 -4.84 8.34 8.14
CA MET A 140 -4.79 8.03 9.58
C MET A 140 -6.16 8.10 10.27
N THR A 141 -7.14 8.76 9.66
CA THR A 141 -8.52 8.86 10.17
C THR A 141 -9.43 7.74 9.68
N LEU A 142 -8.97 6.91 8.74
CA LEU A 142 -9.77 5.87 8.10
C LEU A 142 -9.71 4.56 8.90
N PRO A 143 -10.86 4.02 9.34
CA PRO A 143 -10.89 2.74 10.04
C PRO A 143 -10.46 1.58 9.13
N GLY A 144 -9.90 0.52 9.71
CA GLY A 144 -9.44 -0.65 8.95
C GLY A 144 -8.17 -0.43 8.11
N ILE A 145 -7.58 0.77 8.14
CA ILE A 145 -6.26 1.07 7.59
C ILE A 145 -5.29 1.30 8.74
N ASP A 146 -4.17 0.57 8.74
CA ASP A 146 -3.21 0.56 9.85
C ASP A 146 -1.96 1.40 9.57
N GLY A 147 -1.76 1.86 8.33
CA GLY A 147 -0.64 2.71 7.99
C GLY A 147 -0.41 2.86 6.49
N VAL A 148 0.81 3.29 6.15
CA VAL A 148 1.23 3.50 4.76
C VAL A 148 2.56 2.82 4.48
N HIS A 149 2.69 2.32 3.26
CA HIS A 149 3.93 1.78 2.70
C HIS A 149 4.51 2.80 1.74
N LEU A 150 5.58 3.49 2.16
CA LEU A 150 6.29 4.48 1.33
C LEU A 150 7.29 3.76 0.43
N MET A 151 7.04 3.79 -0.88
CA MET A 151 7.84 3.10 -1.89
C MET A 151 8.26 4.03 -3.04
N GLY A 152 9.27 3.59 -3.77
CA GLY A 152 9.82 4.29 -4.93
C GLY A 152 11.35 4.20 -5.00
N PRO A 153 11.94 4.33 -6.20
CA PRO A 153 13.38 4.27 -6.37
C PRO A 153 14.06 5.49 -5.71
N GLU A 154 15.08 5.21 -4.89
CA GLU A 154 15.88 6.23 -4.19
C GLU A 154 14.98 7.24 -3.45
N CYS A 155 14.02 6.72 -2.69
CA CYS A 155 13.03 7.53 -1.97
C CYS A 155 13.34 7.67 -0.47
N GLU A 156 14.37 7.03 0.06
CA GLU A 156 14.65 6.86 1.49
C GLU A 156 14.71 8.21 2.23
N ARG A 157 15.40 9.20 1.65
CA ARG A 157 15.50 10.54 2.23
C ARG A 157 14.16 11.28 2.24
N ALA A 158 13.36 11.14 1.18
CA ALA A 158 12.05 11.76 1.11
C ALA A 158 11.05 11.06 2.04
N ALA A 159 11.09 9.73 2.10
CA ALA A 159 10.32 8.92 3.04
C ALA A 159 10.63 9.29 4.49
N ALA A 160 11.92 9.44 4.85
CA ALA A 160 12.32 9.88 6.19
C ALA A 160 11.74 11.27 6.54
N LYS A 161 11.73 12.21 5.59
CA LYS A 161 11.10 13.53 5.77
C LYS A 161 9.59 13.42 5.98
N ILE A 162 8.91 12.61 5.17
CA ILE A 162 7.47 12.35 5.32
C ILE A 162 7.19 11.84 6.74
N ILE A 163 7.89 10.77 7.15
CA ILE A 163 7.71 10.14 8.47
C ILE A 163 7.99 11.12 9.61
N SER A 164 8.98 12.00 9.48
CA SER A 164 9.33 12.94 10.54
C SER A 164 8.23 13.95 10.90
N ALA A 165 7.22 14.13 10.05
CA ALA A 165 6.08 14.99 10.33
C ALA A 165 5.02 14.39 11.28
N PHE A 166 5.08 13.07 11.54
CA PHE A 166 4.07 12.34 12.33
C PHE A 166 4.62 11.75 13.64
N ARG A 167 5.67 12.37 14.18
CA ARG A 167 6.32 11.95 15.43
C ARG A 167 5.58 12.43 16.67
#